data_AF-A0A383ADY6-F1
#
_entry.id   AF-A0A383ADY6-F1
#
_cell.length_a   1.000
_cell.length_b   1.000
_cell.length_c   1.000
_cell.angle_alpha   90.00
_cell.angle_beta   90.00
_cell.angle_gamma   90.00
#
_symmetry.space_group_name_H-M   'P 1'
#
loop_
_entity.id
_entity.type
_entity.pdbx_description
1 polymer ?
#
loop_
_entity_poly.entity_id
_entity_poly.type
_entity_poly.pdbx_seq_one_letter_code
_entity_poly.pdbx_strand_id
1 'polypeptide(L)'
;MEKTLLIGDHILVSKFTYGIHIPNIIPFLNIKLFDDIVLFQKTPEHDDIIVFRYPKNESRDFIKRVIGLPGDLLEIRQQKVYINE
;
A
#
# COMPACT_ATOMS: atom_id res chain seq x y z
N MET A 1 -10.26 -2.49 -12.10
CA MET A 1 -10.38 -3.68 -11.23
C MET A 1 -11.69 -4.42 -11.48
N GLU A 2 -12.53 -4.03 -12.46
CA GLU A 2 -13.87 -4.60 -12.69
C GLU A 2 -13.90 -6.12 -12.89
N LYS A 3 -12.79 -6.73 -13.34
CA LYS A 3 -12.67 -8.19 -13.43
C LYS A 3 -12.47 -8.91 -12.08
N THR A 4 -12.18 -8.18 -10.99
CA THR A 4 -11.86 -8.74 -9.66
C THR A 4 -12.68 -8.09 -8.54
N LEU A 5 -12.94 -6.79 -8.62
CA LEU A 5 -13.75 -6.03 -7.66
C LEU A 5 -14.77 -5.20 -8.42
N LEU A 6 -16.04 -5.36 -8.06
CA LEU A 6 -17.18 -4.65 -8.64
C LEU A 6 -17.64 -3.50 -7.74
N ILE A 7 -18.39 -2.58 -8.34
CA ILE A 7 -18.99 -1.47 -7.60
C ILE A 7 -20.05 -2.05 -6.66
N GLY A 8 -19.88 -1.84 -5.35
CA GLY A 8 -20.76 -2.36 -4.30
C GLY A 8 -20.16 -3.51 -3.48
N ASP A 9 -19.00 -4.05 -3.89
CA ASP A 9 -18.30 -5.06 -3.11
C ASP A 9 -17.80 -4.50 -1.77
N HIS A 10 -18.02 -5.29 -0.71
CA HIS A 10 -17.46 -5.01 0.61
C HIS A 10 -16.21 -5.86 0.77
N ILE A 11 -15.07 -5.22 0.99
CA ILE A 11 -13.78 -5.88 1.12
C ILE A 11 -13.29 -5.88 2.56
N LEU A 12 -12.69 -6.99 2.98
CA LEU A 12 -11.96 -7.07 4.24
C LEU A 12 -10.48 -6.82 3.94
N VAL A 13 -9.90 -5.79 4.57
CA VAL A 13 -8.51 -5.39 4.34
C VAL A 13 -7.71 -5.62 5.60
N SER A 14 -6.62 -6.39 5.49
CA SER A 14 -5.66 -6.56 6.58
C SER A 14 -4.64 -5.43 6.56
N LYS A 15 -4.85 -4.38 7.37
CA LYS A 15 -3.88 -3.28 7.52
C LYS A 15 -2.68 -3.68 8.38
N PHE A 16 -2.88 -4.60 9.32
CA PHE A 16 -1.86 -5.04 10.27
C PHE A 16 -0.61 -5.65 9.61
N THR A 17 -0.78 -6.26 8.43
CA THR A 17 0.31 -6.90 7.68
C THR A 17 1.29 -5.90 7.07
N TYR A 18 0.89 -4.64 6.86
CA TYR A 18 1.76 -3.61 6.28
C TYR A 18 2.42 -2.70 7.32
N GLY A 19 2.27 -3.07 8.60
CA GLY A 19 2.99 -2.47 9.70
C GLY A 19 2.07 -1.77 10.71
N ILE A 20 2.44 -1.88 11.98
CA ILE A 20 1.80 -1.14 13.07
C ILE A 20 2.61 0.12 13.37
N HIS A 21 1.95 1.27 13.36
CA HIS A 21 2.55 2.52 13.81
C HIS A 21 2.54 2.53 15.33
N ILE A 22 3.72 2.55 15.95
CA ILE A 22 3.83 2.84 17.37
C ILE A 22 3.71 4.36 17.54
N PRO A 23 2.74 4.87 18.33
CA PRO A 23 2.67 6.29 18.62
C PRO A 23 3.96 6.73 19.31
N ASN A 24 4.65 7.70 18.71
CA ASN A 24 5.95 8.20 19.19
C ASN A 24 5.84 9.37 20.19
N ILE A 25 4.62 9.75 20.55
CA ILE A 25 4.32 10.87 21.44
C ILE A 25 3.69 10.34 22.73
N ILE A 26 4.18 10.79 23.87
CA ILE A 26 3.49 10.58 25.16
C ILE A 26 2.18 11.36 25.13
N PRO A 27 1.01 10.70 25.28
CA PRO A 27 -0.25 11.39 25.43
C PRO A 27 -0.14 12.44 26.55
N PHE A 28 -0.75 13.61 26.37
CA PHE A 28 -0.75 14.73 27.33
C PHE A 28 0.52 15.59 27.42
N LEU A 29 1.71 15.06 27.11
CA LEU A 29 2.97 15.82 27.24
C LEU A 29 3.56 16.32 25.92
N ASN A 30 3.07 15.80 24.78
CA ASN A 30 3.47 16.20 23.42
C ASN A 30 5.00 16.10 23.16
N ILE A 31 5.70 15.28 23.94
CA ILE A 31 7.14 15.01 23.78
C ILE A 31 7.30 13.83 22.83
N LYS A 32 8.09 14.00 21.77
CA LYS A 32 8.51 12.92 20.85
C LYS A 32 9.67 12.14 21.46
N LEU A 33 9.52 10.83 21.65
CA LEU A 33 10.60 9.99 22.19
C LEU A 33 11.48 9.38 21.09
N PHE A 34 10.90 8.99 19.97
CA PHE A 34 11.58 8.31 18.86
C PHE A 34 10.95 8.72 17.51
N ASP A 35 11.62 8.42 16.40
CA ASP A 35 11.01 8.55 15.07
C ASP A 35 9.88 7.52 14.89
N ASP A 36 9.00 7.70 13.89
CA ASP A 36 7.89 6.76 13.64
C ASP A 36 8.42 5.34 13.41
N ILE A 37 8.23 4.47 14.40
CA ILE A 37 8.62 3.06 14.30
C ILE A 37 7.45 2.29 13.70
N VAL A 38 7.69 1.73 12.50
CA VAL A 38 6.78 0.79 11.85
C VAL A 38 7.30 -0.62 12.09
N LEU A 39 6.61 -1.38 12.95
CA LEU A 39 6.95 -2.79 13.20
C LEU A 39 6.19 -3.70 12.22
N PHE A 40 6.81 -4.81 11.81
CA PHE A 40 6.21 -5.84 10.96
C PHE A 40 5.76 -5.35 9.58
N GLN A 41 6.59 -4.54 8.91
CA GLN A 41 6.32 -4.11 7.54
C GLN A 41 6.53 -5.28 6.57
N LYS A 42 5.45 -5.93 6.14
CA LYS A 42 5.51 -6.83 4.99
C LYS A 42 5.72 -6.00 3.72
N THR A 43 6.76 -6.31 2.95
CA THR A 43 6.91 -5.77 1.60
C THR A 43 5.82 -6.37 0.72
N PRO A 44 5.08 -5.56 -0.06
CA PRO A 44 4.12 -6.09 -1.04
C PRO A 44 4.81 -7.05 -2.01
N GLU A 45 4.10 -8.08 -2.43
CA GLU A 45 4.56 -9.01 -3.46
C GLU A 45 3.89 -8.70 -4.81
N HIS A 46 4.41 -9.24 -5.90
CA HIS A 46 3.72 -9.16 -7.18
C HIS A 46 2.32 -9.76 -7.07
N ASP A 47 1.37 -9.15 -7.80
CA ASP A 47 -0.04 -9.51 -7.82
C ASP A 47 -0.82 -9.29 -6.52
N ASP A 48 -0.22 -8.79 -5.44
CA ASP A 48 -0.96 -8.37 -4.25
C ASP A 48 -1.98 -7.27 -4.61
N ILE A 49 -3.18 -7.34 -4.02
CA ILE A 49 -4.15 -6.25 -4.08
C ILE A 49 -4.01 -5.42 -2.82
N ILE A 50 -3.50 -4.20 -2.98
CA ILE A 50 -3.24 -3.29 -1.87
C ILE A 50 -4.21 -2.12 -1.85
N VAL A 51 -4.47 -1.63 -0.65
CA VAL A 51 -5.17 -0.36 -0.40
C VAL A 51 -4.15 0.65 0.08
N PHE A 52 -4.07 1.79 -0.60
CA PHE A 52 -3.14 2.86 -0.25
C PHE A 52 -3.78 4.22 -0.45
N ARG A 53 -3.30 5.21 0.30
CA ARG A 53 -3.73 6.59 0.14
C ARG A 53 -3.23 7.14 -1.18
N TYR A 54 -4.10 7.80 -1.93
CA TYR A 54 -3.73 8.36 -3.23
C TYR A 54 -2.67 9.46 -3.05
N PRO A 55 -1.47 9.35 -3.68
CA PRO A 55 -0.35 10.25 -3.37
C PRO A 55 -0.59 11.73 -3.65
N LYS A 56 -1.51 12.08 -4.57
CA LYS A 56 -1.85 13.49 -4.84
C LYS A 56 -2.96 14.03 -3.92
N ASN A 57 -3.72 13.15 -3.27
CA ASN A 57 -4.78 13.53 -2.34
C ASN A 57 -5.05 12.39 -1.36
N GLU A 58 -4.44 12.49 -0.18
CA GLU A 58 -4.51 11.46 0.88
C GLU A 58 -5.89 11.29 1.51
N SER A 59 -6.86 12.15 1.21
CA SER A 59 -8.26 11.95 1.65
C SER A 59 -8.97 10.80 0.93
N ARG A 60 -8.33 10.22 -0.10
CA ARG A 60 -8.88 9.14 -0.91
C ARG A 60 -8.02 7.90 -0.83
N ASP A 61 -8.65 6.77 -0.51
CA ASP A 61 -8.02 5.45 -0.58
C ASP A 61 -8.25 4.83 -1.97
N PHE A 62 -7.21 4.23 -2.52
CA PHE A 62 -7.21 3.54 -3.82
C PHE A 62 -6.90 2.07 -3.62
N ILE A 63 -7.58 1.22 -4.40
CA ILE A 63 -7.35 -0.22 -4.42
C ILE A 63 -6.78 -0.59 -5.78
N LYS A 64 -5.56 -1.12 -5.81
CA LYS A 64 -4.87 -1.54 -7.04
C LYS A 64 -4.10 -2.84 -6.81
N ARG A 65 -3.76 -3.51 -7.92
CA ARG A 65 -2.85 -4.66 -7.94
C ARG A 65 -1.41 -4.18 -8.09
N VAL A 66 -0.50 -4.77 -7.33
CA VAL A 66 0.95 -4.55 -7.44
C VAL A 66 1.45 -5.27 -8.68
N ILE A 67 2.01 -4.51 -9.61
CA ILE A 67 2.55 -5.06 -10.86
C ILE A 67 4.08 -5.07 -10.86
N GLY A 68 4.71 -4.05 -10.29
CA GLY A 68 6.17 -4.03 -10.10
C GLY A 68 6.55 -3.59 -8.70
N LEU A 69 7.71 -4.06 -8.30
CA LEU A 69 8.38 -3.83 -7.04
C LEU A 69 9.66 -2.99 -7.27
N PRO A 70 10.24 -2.43 -6.20
CA PRO A 70 11.52 -1.72 -6.32
C PRO A 70 12.59 -2.62 -6.96
N GLY A 71 13.16 -2.15 -8.07
CA GLY A 71 14.16 -2.90 -8.84
C GLY A 71 13.64 -3.45 -10.17
N ASP A 72 12.33 -3.52 -10.39
CA ASP A 72 11.77 -3.99 -11.66
C ASP A 72 11.87 -2.94 -12.77
N LEU A 73 12.21 -3.41 -13.96
CA LEU A 73 12.01 -2.70 -15.21
C LEU A 73 10.62 -3.05 -15.75
N LEU A 74 9.72 -2.06 -15.77
CA LEU A 74 8.39 -2.21 -16.33
C LEU A 74 8.30 -1.54 -17.69
N GLU A 75 7.78 -2.26 -18.68
CA GLU A 75 7.42 -1.68 -19.96
C GLU A 75 5.97 -1.98 -20.32
N ILE A 76 5.27 -0.98 -20.89
CA ILE A 76 3.90 -1.16 -21.38
C ILE A 76 3.93 -1.03 -22.90
N ARG A 77 3.75 -2.16 -23.61
CA ARG A 77 3.62 -2.18 -25.07
C ARG A 77 2.23 -2.69 -25.45
N GLN A 78 1.48 -1.90 -26.23
CA GLN A 78 0.15 -2.31 -26.73
C GLN A 78 -0.79 -2.84 -25.63
N GLN A 79 -0.86 -2.13 -24.49
CA GLN A 79 -1.66 -2.49 -23.30
C GLN A 79 -1.25 -3.80 -22.60
N LYS A 80 -0.10 -4.37 -22.93
CA LYS A 80 0.53 -5.47 -22.18
C LYS A 80 1.67 -4.94 -21.34
N VAL A 81 1.78 -5.44 -20.12
CA VAL A 81 2.89 -5.13 -19.21
C VAL A 81 3.95 -6.21 -19.36
N TYR A 82 5.20 -5.77 -19.49
CA TYR A 82 6.42 -6.56 -19.55
C TYR A 82 7.25 -6.22 -18.31
N ILE A 83 7.83 -7.23 -17.67
CA ILE A 83 8.58 -7.08 -16.42
C ILE A 83 9.95 -7.72 -16.61
N ASN A 84 11.01 -6.91 -16.53
CA ASN A 84 12.41 -7.35 -16.67
C ASN A 84 12.72 -8.05 -18.01
N GLU A 85 12.09 -7.58 -19.10
CA GLU A 85 12.29 -8.05 -20.48
C GLU A 85 12.91 -7.00 -21.40
#